data_AF-A0A1S9CE91-F1
#
_entry.id   AF-A0A1S9CE91-F1
#
_cell.length_a   1.000
_cell.length_b   1.000
_cell.length_c   1.000
_cell.angle_alpha   90.00
_cell.angle_beta   90.00
_cell.angle_gamma   90.00
#
_symmetry.space_group_name_H-M   'P 1'
#
loop_
_entity.id
_entity.type
_entity.pdbx_description
1 polymer ?
#
loop_
_entity_poly.entity_id
_entity_poly.type
_entity_poly.pdbx_seq_one_letter_code
_entity_poly.pdbx_strand_id
1 'polypeptide(L)'
;MVAFIPFEKPCNVPISILKIEVKMKISEPLTHQDFLGSLLGLGIERKKIGDIVIKSFGAYVFAHKDIGEFIKWNLIKISRYTRIEITEIEEQELELEEPKFKEITGTVSSLRVDAVFSLGFKISRTIVTKLLQQDKGKCNGVLVKASSLMKEGDIGSLRGYGKIKLQAISGKTKKDRTHVILQKYM
;
A
#
# COMPACT_ATOMS: atom_id res chain seq x y z
N MET A 1 12.34 -11.14 -0.97
CA MET A 1 13.16 -11.46 0.22
C MET A 1 12.21 -11.50 1.40
N VAL A 2 12.12 -12.59 2.16
CA VAL A 2 11.24 -12.70 3.33
C VAL A 2 12.13 -12.87 4.54
N ALA A 3 12.10 -11.90 5.46
CA ALA A 3 12.75 -12.03 6.76
C ALA A 3 11.74 -12.65 7.72
N PHE A 4 12.04 -13.84 8.24
CA PHE A 4 11.29 -14.44 9.35
C PHE A 4 12.09 -14.19 10.63
N ILE A 5 11.53 -13.44 11.58
CA ILE A 5 12.24 -12.98 12.78
C ILE A 5 11.51 -13.51 14.02
N PRO A 6 12.14 -14.37 14.84
CA PRO A 6 11.54 -14.85 16.09
C PRO A 6 11.73 -13.91 17.30
N PHE A 7 12.52 -12.82 17.20
CA PHE A 7 12.78 -11.89 18.30
C PHE A 7 13.00 -10.43 17.87
N GLU A 8 12.45 -9.49 18.64
CA GLU A 8 12.56 -8.02 18.49
C GLU A 8 14.01 -7.49 18.71
N LYS A 9 14.92 -7.76 17.76
CA LYS A 9 16.15 -6.97 17.64
C LYS A 9 16.03 -6.01 16.46
N PRO A 10 16.46 -4.73 16.59
CA PRO A 10 16.61 -3.86 15.44
C PRO A 10 17.69 -4.46 14.54
N CYS A 11 17.26 -5.18 13.52
CA CYS A 11 18.18 -5.76 12.55
C CYS A 11 18.64 -4.62 11.65
N ASN A 12 19.94 -4.34 11.64
CA ASN A 12 20.54 -3.43 10.70
C ASN A 12 20.51 -4.11 9.32
N VAL A 13 19.34 -4.10 8.69
CA VAL A 13 19.17 -4.61 7.34
C VAL A 13 20.06 -3.75 6.43
N PRO A 14 21.01 -4.33 5.69
CA PRO A 14 21.93 -3.57 4.85
C PRO A 14 21.21 -3.10 3.59
N ILE A 15 20.20 -2.26 3.76
CA ILE A 15 19.37 -1.70 2.69
C ILE A 15 19.74 -0.23 2.57
N SER A 16 20.20 0.17 1.40
CA SER A 16 20.35 1.56 0.98
C SER A 16 19.14 1.94 0.14
N ILE A 17 18.57 3.12 0.41
CA ILE A 17 17.47 3.69 -0.37
C ILE A 17 18.08 4.73 -1.32
N LEU A 18 17.97 4.49 -2.62
CA LEU A 18 18.44 5.40 -3.64
C LEU A 18 17.27 6.16 -4.24
N LYS A 19 17.26 7.49 -4.09
CA LYS A 19 16.37 8.38 -4.82
C LYS A 19 17.00 8.67 -6.18
N ILE A 20 16.35 8.22 -7.23
CA ILE A 20 16.77 8.50 -8.60
C ILE A 20 15.79 9.49 -9.23
N GLU A 21 16.28 10.69 -9.51
CA GLU A 21 15.51 11.80 -10.06
C GLU A 21 15.93 12.08 -11.50
N VAL A 22 14.94 12.16 -12.40
CA VAL A 22 15.18 12.53 -13.80
C VAL A 22 15.00 14.05 -13.93
N LYS A 23 16.10 14.78 -14.14
CA LYS A 23 16.11 16.26 -14.22
C LYS A 23 15.64 16.81 -15.57
N MET A 24 15.01 15.99 -16.39
CA MET A 24 14.43 16.39 -17.67
C MET A 24 12.96 16.02 -17.72
N LYS A 25 12.20 16.71 -18.58
CA LYS A 25 10.77 16.48 -18.69
C LYS A 25 10.50 15.03 -19.09
N ILE A 26 9.81 14.30 -18.22
CA ILE A 26 9.41 12.92 -18.46
C ILE A 26 8.23 12.96 -19.43
N SER A 27 8.53 12.73 -20.72
CA SER A 27 7.52 12.70 -21.79
C SER A 27 6.58 11.50 -21.71
N GLU A 28 7.08 10.35 -21.22
CA GLU A 28 6.34 9.10 -21.08
C GLU A 28 6.54 8.56 -19.67
N PRO A 29 5.49 8.01 -19.01
CA PRO A 29 5.61 7.50 -17.66
C PRO A 29 6.63 6.36 -17.62
N LEU A 30 7.67 6.52 -16.80
CA LEU A 30 8.65 5.48 -16.56
C LEU A 30 8.00 4.28 -15.86
N THR A 31 8.30 3.09 -16.33
CA THR A 31 7.79 1.84 -15.77
C THR A 31 8.82 1.16 -14.88
N HIS A 32 8.38 0.20 -14.07
CA HIS A 32 9.28 -0.59 -13.24
C HIS A 32 10.31 -1.35 -14.11
N GLN A 33 9.92 -1.71 -15.33
CA GLN A 33 10.80 -2.42 -16.27
C GLN A 33 11.94 -1.52 -16.77
N ASP A 34 11.72 -0.22 -16.93
CA ASP A 34 12.76 0.73 -17.36
C ASP A 34 13.88 0.86 -16.33
N PHE A 35 13.52 1.00 -15.05
CA PHE A 35 14.48 1.06 -13.95
C PHE A 35 15.20 -0.27 -13.78
N LEU A 36 14.46 -1.37 -13.75
CA LEU A 36 15.04 -2.70 -13.60
C LEU A 36 15.99 -3.03 -14.76
N GLY A 37 15.61 -2.76 -16.00
CA GLY A 37 16.45 -2.98 -17.17
C GLY A 37 17.75 -2.17 -17.13
N SER A 38 17.68 -0.92 -16.68
CA SER A 38 18.85 -0.06 -16.55
C SER A 38 19.81 -0.54 -15.44
N LEU A 39 19.26 -1.00 -14.30
CA LEU A 39 20.05 -1.56 -13.19
C LEU A 39 20.68 -2.91 -13.55
N LEU A 40 19.93 -3.80 -14.22
CA LEU A 40 20.45 -5.09 -14.70
C LEU A 40 21.52 -4.89 -15.79
N GLY A 41 21.40 -3.83 -16.61
CA GLY A 41 22.41 -3.46 -17.61
C GLY A 41 23.78 -3.10 -17.02
N LEU A 42 23.85 -2.74 -15.74
CA LEU A 42 25.11 -2.54 -15.01
C LEU A 42 25.77 -3.85 -14.56
N GLY A 43 25.16 -5.00 -14.87
CA GLY A 43 25.61 -6.32 -14.41
C GLY A 43 25.22 -6.63 -12.96
N ILE A 44 24.29 -5.87 -12.38
CA ILE A 44 23.82 -6.10 -11.01
C ILE A 44 22.86 -7.29 -10.99
N GLU A 45 23.06 -8.21 -10.05
CA GLU A 45 22.13 -9.31 -9.84
C GLU A 45 20.78 -8.82 -9.28
N ARG A 46 19.68 -9.32 -9.85
CA ARG A 46 18.32 -9.02 -9.38
C ARG A 46 18.10 -9.31 -7.88
N LYS A 47 18.86 -10.23 -7.27
CA LYS A 47 18.77 -10.55 -5.84
C LYS A 47 19.21 -9.41 -4.93
N LYS A 48 20.07 -8.51 -5.42
CA LYS A 48 20.58 -7.36 -4.67
C LYS A 48 19.70 -6.11 -4.82
N ILE A 49 18.76 -6.14 -5.76
CA ILE A 49 17.77 -5.09 -6.00
C ILE A 49 16.47 -5.50 -5.31
N GLY A 50 15.97 -4.64 -4.44
CA GLY A 50 14.70 -4.77 -3.75
C GLY A 50 13.56 -4.16 -4.55
N ASP A 51 12.63 -3.54 -3.83
CA ASP A 51 11.49 -2.87 -4.43
C ASP A 51 11.89 -1.60 -5.21
N ILE A 52 11.08 -1.22 -6.18
CA ILE A 52 11.23 0.03 -6.94
C ILE A 52 9.91 0.79 -6.87
N VAL A 53 9.91 1.94 -6.20
CA VAL A 53 8.75 2.80 -6.02
C VAL A 53 8.82 3.95 -7.00
N ILE A 54 8.01 3.89 -8.05
CA ILE A 54 7.99 4.91 -9.11
C ILE A 54 7.23 6.14 -8.63
N LYS A 55 7.77 7.31 -8.97
CA LYS A 55 7.20 8.62 -8.65
C LYS A 55 7.19 9.50 -9.89
N SER A 56 6.48 10.62 -9.81
CA SER A 56 6.40 11.60 -10.90
C SER A 56 7.76 12.16 -11.31
N PHE A 57 8.71 12.24 -10.38
CA PHE A 57 10.07 12.74 -10.63
C PHE A 57 11.07 11.65 -11.05
N GLY A 58 10.72 10.37 -10.96
CA GLY A 58 11.67 9.25 -11.11
C GLY A 58 11.27 8.03 -10.29
N ALA A 59 12.14 7.54 -9.40
CA ALA A 59 11.82 6.43 -8.51
C ALA A 59 12.70 6.37 -7.26
N TYR A 60 12.22 5.68 -6.23
CA TYR A 60 13.03 5.16 -5.14
C TYR A 60 13.40 3.71 -5.44
N VAL A 61 14.68 3.38 -5.35
CA VAL A 61 15.19 2.02 -5.53
C VAL A 61 15.76 1.54 -4.21
N PHE A 62 15.24 0.42 -3.72
CA PHE A 62 15.80 -0.27 -2.57
C PHE A 62 16.88 -1.21 -3.08
N ALA A 63 18.09 -1.12 -2.53
CA ALA A 63 19.21 -1.94 -2.94
C ALA A 63 20.01 -2.38 -1.72
N HIS A 64 20.80 -3.44 -1.87
CA HIS A 64 21.76 -3.82 -0.84
C HIS A 64 22.83 -2.72 -0.69
N LYS A 65 23.20 -2.39 0.54
CA LYS A 65 24.14 -1.29 0.85
C LYS A 65 25.45 -1.39 0.07
N ASP A 66 25.98 -2.62 -0.08
CA ASP A 66 27.20 -2.91 -0.85
C ASP A 66 27.15 -2.47 -2.33
N ILE A 67 25.95 -2.35 -2.92
CA ILE A 67 25.79 -1.93 -4.31
C ILE A 67 25.20 -0.52 -4.45
N GLY A 68 24.81 0.12 -3.33
CA GLY A 68 24.19 1.45 -3.35
C GLY A 68 25.12 2.49 -3.97
N GLU A 69 26.36 2.52 -3.50
CA GLU A 69 27.40 3.42 -4.02
C GLU A 69 27.76 3.07 -5.48
N PHE A 70 27.85 1.77 -5.81
CA PHE A 70 28.11 1.33 -7.18
C PHE A 70 27.03 1.83 -8.17
N ILE A 71 25.74 1.73 -7.80
CA ILE A 71 24.64 2.25 -8.62
C ILE A 71 24.78 3.77 -8.79
N LYS A 72 25.05 4.50 -7.71
CA LYS A 72 25.18 5.96 -7.72
C LYS A 72 26.25 6.44 -8.70
N TRP A 73 27.39 5.76 -8.78
CA TRP A 73 28.49 6.13 -9.65
C TRP A 73 28.36 5.63 -11.09
N ASN A 74 27.75 4.46 -11.31
CA ASN A 74 27.76 3.80 -12.62
C ASN A 74 26.45 3.94 -13.40
N LEU A 75 25.33 4.25 -12.73
CA LEU A 75 24.06 4.47 -13.41
C LEU A 75 24.06 5.87 -14.02
N ILE A 76 24.33 5.94 -15.33
CA ILE A 76 24.42 7.21 -16.08
C ILE A 76 23.09 7.54 -16.77
N LYS A 77 22.25 6.53 -17.06
CA LYS A 77 20.98 6.71 -17.75
C LYS A 77 19.93 5.71 -17.29
N ILE A 78 18.67 6.11 -17.38
CA ILE A 78 17.52 5.21 -17.22
C ILE A 78 16.72 5.23 -18.51
N SER A 79 16.61 4.07 -19.16
CA SER A 79 15.95 3.94 -20.46
C SER A 79 16.53 4.96 -21.47
N ARG A 80 15.75 5.96 -21.89
CA ARG A 80 16.17 7.04 -22.79
C ARG A 80 16.71 8.31 -22.10
N TYR A 81 16.56 8.43 -20.79
CA TYR A 81 16.89 9.64 -20.04
C TYR A 81 18.32 9.59 -19.50
N THR A 82 19.17 10.53 -19.91
CA THR A 82 20.59 10.62 -19.53
C THR A 82 20.89 11.64 -18.43
N ARG A 83 19.95 12.55 -18.15
CA ARG A 83 20.10 13.57 -17.09
C ARG A 83 19.41 13.09 -15.82
N ILE A 84 20.11 12.26 -15.06
CA ILE A 84 19.63 11.70 -13.80
C ILE A 84 20.51 12.17 -12.63
N GLU A 85 19.90 12.34 -11.47
CA GLU A 85 20.56 12.58 -10.20
C GLU A 85 20.22 11.43 -9.25
N ILE A 86 21.23 10.91 -8.56
CA ILE A 86 21.08 9.78 -7.63
C ILE A 86 21.60 10.22 -6.27
N THR A 87 20.71 10.22 -5.28
CA THR A 87 21.05 10.49 -3.89
C THR A 87 20.67 9.29 -3.03
N GLU A 88 21.52 8.98 -2.05
CA GLU A 88 21.15 8.05 -0.99
C GLU A 88 20.37 8.83 0.06
N ILE A 89 19.24 8.29 0.48
CA ILE A 89 18.33 8.94 1.43
C ILE A 89 18.03 8.00 2.61
N GLU A 90 17.63 8.59 3.73
CA GLU A 90 17.15 7.83 4.88
C GLU A 90 15.66 7.47 4.72
N GLU A 91 15.19 6.45 5.45
CA GLU A 91 13.79 6.00 5.40
C GLU A 91 12.79 7.12 5.70
N GLN A 92 13.18 8.08 6.53
CA GLN A 92 12.36 9.22 6.94
C GLN A 92 12.13 10.24 5.81
N GLU A 93 13.03 10.27 4.83
CA GLU A 93 12.94 11.14 3.63
C GLU A 93 12.13 10.48 2.51
N LEU A 94 11.73 9.22 2.69
CA LEU A 94 10.98 8.47 1.70
C LEU A 94 9.55 9.04 1.59
N GLU A 95 9.32 9.84 0.55
CA GLU A 95 8.00 10.35 0.22
C GLU A 95 7.11 9.23 -0.35
N LEU A 96 6.68 8.29 0.49
CA LEU A 96 5.60 7.38 0.13
C LEU A 96 4.28 8.17 0.12
N GLU A 97 3.50 8.02 -0.96
CA GLU A 97 2.16 8.58 -0.91
C GLU A 97 1.40 7.77 0.12
N GLU A 98 0.85 8.43 1.14
CA GLU A 98 -0.09 7.77 2.03
C GLU A 98 -1.23 7.18 1.19
N PRO A 99 -1.67 5.94 1.48
CA PRO A 99 -2.79 5.35 0.77
C PRO A 99 -3.97 6.33 0.77
N LYS A 100 -4.46 6.69 -0.41
CA LYS A 100 -5.56 7.66 -0.52
C LYS A 100 -6.81 7.03 0.09
N PHE A 101 -7.29 7.63 1.18
CA PHE A 101 -8.51 7.20 1.83
C PHE A 101 -9.68 8.05 1.35
N LYS A 102 -10.77 7.37 0.98
CA LYS A 102 -12.06 8.03 0.85
C LYS A 102 -12.86 7.81 2.12
N GLU A 103 -13.09 8.89 2.86
CA GLU A 103 -13.99 8.86 4.00
C GLU A 103 -15.45 8.68 3.54
N ILE A 104 -16.14 7.77 4.21
CA ILE A 104 -17.54 7.45 4.02
C ILE A 104 -18.19 7.49 5.40
N THR A 105 -19.01 8.50 5.62
CA THR A 105 -19.81 8.64 6.84
C THR A 105 -21.21 8.11 6.61
N GLY A 106 -21.79 7.48 7.63
CA GLY A 106 -23.17 7.00 7.54
C GLY A 106 -23.70 6.45 8.85
N THR A 107 -24.95 6.00 8.83
CA THR A 107 -25.59 5.41 10.01
C THR A 107 -25.97 3.95 9.75
N VAL A 108 -25.50 3.07 10.61
CA VAL A 108 -25.81 1.64 10.58
C VAL A 108 -26.75 1.28 11.72
N SER A 109 -27.62 0.30 11.51
CA SER A 109 -28.51 -0.23 12.56
C SER A 109 -27.73 -1.00 13.65
N SER A 110 -26.55 -1.53 13.29
CA SER A 110 -25.71 -2.37 14.15
C SER A 110 -24.32 -2.45 13.55
N LEU A 111 -23.30 -2.72 14.37
CA LEU A 111 -21.89 -2.88 13.97
C LEU A 111 -21.57 -4.22 13.29
N ARG A 112 -22.58 -4.83 12.65
CA ARG A 112 -22.41 -6.10 11.96
C ARG A 112 -21.65 -5.90 10.65
N VAL A 113 -20.84 -6.89 10.27
CA VAL A 113 -20.05 -6.88 9.04
C VAL A 113 -20.94 -6.65 7.81
N ASP A 114 -22.11 -7.29 7.74
CA ASP A 114 -23.05 -7.09 6.63
C ASP A 114 -23.51 -5.61 6.48
N ALA A 115 -23.84 -4.96 7.58
CA ALA A 115 -24.27 -3.57 7.62
C ALA A 115 -23.13 -2.60 7.31
N VAL A 116 -21.95 -2.85 7.87
CA VAL A 116 -20.75 -2.00 7.67
C VAL A 116 -20.23 -2.11 6.25
N PHE A 117 -20.11 -3.34 5.71
CA PHE A 117 -19.66 -3.56 4.33
C PHE A 117 -20.65 -2.98 3.32
N SER A 118 -21.96 -3.10 3.59
CA SER A 118 -22.99 -2.50 2.72
C SER A 118 -22.83 -0.99 2.60
N LEU A 119 -22.56 -0.30 3.72
CA LEU A 119 -22.30 1.14 3.75
C LEU A 119 -20.97 1.51 3.06
N GLY A 120 -19.88 0.82 3.41
CA GLY A 120 -18.53 1.13 2.90
C GLY A 120 -18.32 0.81 1.42
N PHE A 121 -18.90 -0.29 0.92
CA PHE A 121 -18.77 -0.72 -0.47
C PHE A 121 -19.94 -0.24 -1.36
N LYS A 122 -20.96 0.42 -0.79
CA LYS A 122 -22.18 0.88 -1.48
C LYS A 122 -22.92 -0.23 -2.24
N ILE A 123 -23.04 -1.40 -1.61
CA ILE A 123 -23.77 -2.56 -2.15
C ILE A 123 -24.87 -2.99 -1.17
N SER A 124 -25.89 -3.70 -1.66
CA SER A 124 -26.98 -4.17 -0.80
C SER A 124 -26.49 -5.24 0.18
N ARG A 125 -27.13 -5.32 1.36
CA ARG A 125 -26.80 -6.35 2.38
C ARG A 125 -26.94 -7.78 1.83
N THR A 126 -27.88 -8.01 0.91
CA THR A 126 -28.08 -9.31 0.25
C THR A 126 -26.87 -9.71 -0.61
N ILE A 127 -26.24 -8.75 -1.29
CA ILE A 127 -25.02 -9.02 -2.07
C ILE A 127 -23.85 -9.29 -1.12
N VAL A 128 -23.70 -8.48 -0.06
CA VAL A 128 -22.64 -8.67 0.94
C VAL A 128 -22.71 -10.05 1.59
N THR A 129 -23.90 -10.45 2.05
CA THR A 129 -24.12 -11.75 2.70
C THR A 129 -23.78 -12.90 1.75
N LYS A 130 -24.19 -12.83 0.48
CA LYS A 130 -23.81 -13.82 -0.54
C LYS A 130 -22.29 -13.90 -0.76
N LEU A 131 -21.60 -12.76 -0.78
CA LEU A 131 -20.13 -12.74 -0.92
C LEU A 131 -19.42 -13.29 0.32
N LEU A 132 -19.93 -13.02 1.52
CA LEU A 132 -19.40 -13.57 2.76
C LEU A 132 -19.61 -15.09 2.84
N GLN A 133 -20.75 -15.60 2.37
CA GLN A 133 -21.00 -17.05 2.25
C GLN A 133 -20.08 -17.73 1.23
N GLN A 134 -19.56 -16.99 0.26
CA GLN A 134 -18.58 -17.46 -0.72
C GLN A 134 -17.12 -17.28 -0.24
N ASP A 135 -16.90 -16.99 1.05
CA ASP A 135 -15.57 -16.75 1.65
C ASP A 135 -14.78 -15.61 0.98
N LYS A 136 -15.49 -14.65 0.37
CA LYS A 136 -14.88 -13.50 -0.34
C LYS A 136 -14.66 -12.28 0.56
N GLY A 137 -15.17 -12.30 1.79
CA GLY A 137 -15.01 -11.21 2.74
C GLY A 137 -14.18 -11.62 3.96
N LYS A 138 -13.26 -10.74 4.37
CA LYS A 138 -12.36 -10.94 5.51
C LYS A 138 -12.37 -9.70 6.41
N CYS A 139 -12.14 -9.89 7.70
CA CYS A 139 -11.88 -8.83 8.66
C CYS A 139 -10.54 -9.12 9.34
N ASN A 140 -9.62 -8.16 9.34
CA ASN A 140 -8.25 -8.31 9.85
C ASN A 140 -7.54 -9.59 9.32
N GLY A 141 -7.81 -9.96 8.06
CA GLY A 141 -7.24 -11.15 7.43
C GLY A 141 -7.98 -12.48 7.69
N VAL A 142 -8.97 -12.50 8.58
CA VAL A 142 -9.75 -13.69 8.96
C VAL A 142 -11.11 -13.72 8.26
N LEU A 143 -11.59 -14.91 7.87
CA LEU A 143 -12.94 -15.07 7.31
C LEU A 143 -14.00 -14.74 8.36
N VAL A 144 -14.98 -13.93 7.97
CA VAL A 144 -16.05 -13.47 8.86
C VAL A 144 -17.42 -13.79 8.28
N LYS A 145 -18.38 -14.05 9.17
CA LYS A 145 -19.78 -14.23 8.79
C LYS A 145 -20.48 -12.88 8.75
N ALA A 146 -21.62 -12.81 8.06
CA ALA A 146 -22.46 -11.62 8.02
C ALA A 146 -22.85 -11.09 9.42
N SER A 147 -23.00 -12.01 10.38
CA SER A 147 -23.36 -11.69 11.77
C SER A 147 -22.21 -11.29 12.67
N SER A 148 -20.96 -11.41 12.21
CA SER A 148 -19.81 -10.96 12.97
C SER A 148 -19.89 -9.46 13.22
N LEU A 149 -19.41 -9.03 14.38
CA LEU A 149 -19.33 -7.62 14.75
C LEU A 149 -17.95 -7.07 14.40
N MET A 150 -17.91 -5.85 13.91
CA MET A 150 -16.69 -5.10 13.63
C MET A 150 -16.49 -4.04 14.73
N LYS A 151 -15.24 -3.85 15.15
CA LYS A 151 -14.82 -2.87 16.15
C LYS A 151 -14.08 -1.70 15.50
N GLU A 152 -13.98 -0.60 16.21
CA GLU A 152 -13.13 0.53 15.79
C GLU A 152 -11.70 0.04 15.55
N GLY A 153 -11.10 0.50 14.46
CA GLY A 153 -9.77 0.10 13.99
C GLY A 153 -9.77 -1.11 13.06
N ASP A 154 -10.83 -1.91 12.99
CA ASP A 154 -10.86 -3.12 12.17
C ASP A 154 -10.85 -2.82 10.67
N ILE A 155 -10.16 -3.68 9.92
CA ILE A 155 -10.01 -3.60 8.46
C ILE A 155 -10.84 -4.71 7.80
N GLY A 156 -11.89 -4.32 7.09
CA GLY A 156 -12.69 -5.18 6.24
C GLY A 156 -12.14 -5.24 4.82
N SER A 157 -11.99 -6.45 4.26
CA SER A 157 -11.60 -6.66 2.86
C SER A 157 -12.68 -7.46 2.15
N LEU A 158 -13.08 -7.04 0.96
CA LEU A 158 -14.05 -7.74 0.13
C LEU A 158 -13.49 -7.92 -1.28
N ARG A 159 -13.38 -9.19 -1.73
CA ARG A 159 -12.81 -9.53 -3.03
C ARG A 159 -13.63 -8.89 -4.16
N GLY A 160 -12.96 -8.10 -4.99
CA GLY A 160 -13.56 -7.36 -6.10
C GLY A 160 -14.05 -5.94 -5.76
N TYR A 161 -14.14 -5.58 -4.47
CA TYR A 161 -14.65 -4.26 -4.04
C TYR A 161 -13.62 -3.41 -3.29
N GLY A 162 -12.57 -4.05 -2.75
CA GLY A 162 -11.43 -3.40 -2.11
C GLY A 162 -11.36 -3.60 -0.60
N LYS A 163 -10.72 -2.65 0.08
CA LYS A 163 -10.54 -2.64 1.55
C LYS A 163 -11.21 -1.42 2.15
N ILE A 164 -11.77 -1.59 3.35
CA ILE A 164 -12.34 -0.53 4.18
C ILE A 164 -11.82 -0.66 5.61
N LYS A 165 -11.65 0.45 6.31
CA LYS A 165 -11.32 0.49 7.74
C LYS A 165 -12.43 1.19 8.50
N LEU A 166 -12.88 0.62 9.62
CA LEU A 166 -13.77 1.31 10.55
C LEU A 166 -12.95 2.25 11.41
N GLN A 167 -13.00 3.55 11.11
CA GLN A 167 -12.17 4.54 11.79
C GLN A 167 -12.77 4.91 13.14
N ALA A 168 -14.06 5.20 13.18
CA ALA A 168 -14.74 5.64 14.39
C ALA A 168 -16.22 5.23 14.40
N ILE A 169 -16.73 4.98 15.59
CA ILE A 169 -18.13 4.72 15.92
C ILE A 169 -18.60 5.89 16.77
N SER A 170 -19.22 6.87 16.13
CA SER A 170 -19.86 7.97 16.85
C SER A 170 -21.21 7.52 17.42
N GLY A 171 -21.62 8.13 18.53
CA GLY A 171 -22.74 7.69 19.37
C GLY A 171 -24.07 7.38 18.66
N LYS A 172 -24.99 6.78 19.43
CA LYS A 172 -26.31 6.38 18.94
C LYS A 172 -27.21 7.59 18.67
N THR A 173 -27.91 7.56 17.56
CA THR A 173 -28.98 8.51 17.23
C THR A 173 -30.25 8.22 18.02
N LYS A 174 -31.20 9.17 18.06
CA LYS A 174 -32.53 9.03 18.71
C LYS A 174 -33.36 7.81 18.26
N LYS A 175 -32.97 7.13 17.17
CA LYS A 175 -33.62 5.91 16.63
C LYS A 175 -32.75 4.65 16.77
N ASP A 176 -31.85 4.62 17.76
CA ASP A 176 -30.92 3.52 18.06
C ASP A 176 -29.95 3.14 16.91
N ARG A 177 -29.82 3.99 15.88
CA ARG A 177 -28.83 3.79 14.81
C ARG A 177 -27.48 4.36 15.25
N THR A 178 -26.42 3.62 14.98
CA THR A 178 -25.04 3.98 15.31
C THR A 178 -24.43 4.74 14.14
N HIS A 179 -23.79 5.89 14.40
CA HIS A 179 -23.08 6.63 13.37
C HIS A 179 -21.66 6.09 13.23
N VAL A 180 -21.20 5.88 12.00
CA VAL A 180 -19.88 5.28 11.74
C VAL A 180 -19.14 6.05 10.67
N ILE A 181 -17.83 6.15 10.85
CA ILE A 181 -16.88 6.73 9.90
C ILE A 181 -16.02 5.59 9.35
N LEU A 182 -16.07 5.41 8.04
CA LEU A 182 -15.35 4.38 7.31
C LEU A 182 -14.33 5.04 6.39
N GLN A 183 -13.14 4.47 6.30
CA GLN A 183 -12.13 4.85 5.32
C GLN A 183 -12.03 3.74 4.27
N LYS A 184 -12.40 4.04 3.03
CA LYS A 184 -12.18 3.12 1.90
C LYS A 184 -10.80 3.39 1.31
N TYR A 185 -9.97 2.36 1.22
CA TYR A 185 -8.69 2.43 0.51
C TYR A 185 -8.97 2.57 -0.99
N MET A 186 -8.44 3.62 -1.61
CA MET A 186 -8.46 3.82 -3.08
C MET A 186 -7.18 3.30 -3.73
#